data_AF-A0A4D8XPJ8-F1
#
_entry.id   AF-A0A4D8XPJ8-F1
#
_cell.length_a   1.000
_cell.length_b   1.000
_cell.length_c   1.000
_cell.angle_alpha   90.00
_cell.angle_beta   90.00
_cell.angle_gamma   90.00
#
_symmetry.space_group_name_H-M   'P 1'
#
loop_
_entity.id
_entity.type
_entity.pdbx_description
1 polymer ?
#
loop_
_entity_poly.entity_id
_entity_poly.type
_entity_poly.pdbx_seq_one_letter_code
_entity_poly.pdbx_strand_id
1 'polypeptide(L)'
;MQHVFSGIAIGVVLLMCMFPAWPAWAKIAVWYVVFWLSTAMIVILVVRMILYVCIWTVGVDFWLFPNILDEYAGIIDSFKPLYAVDRRRDGYAMVVIRLVSMVVIGLASYEFAQHNSWDDIKNFARNSINDILDWGTDKLTALPQPKQQYLSLADIEKMTDEEKPTTIPQETVEKVVEEEFFDDMQEF
;
A
#
# COMPACT_ATOMS: atom_id res chain seq x y z
N MET A 1 26.33 -6.65 34.18
CA MET A 1 25.54 -5.80 33.26
C MET A 1 25.44 -6.43 31.86
N GLN A 2 26.56 -6.68 31.18
CA GLN A 2 26.58 -7.22 29.80
C GLN A 2 25.82 -8.55 29.61
N HIS A 3 26.01 -9.52 30.51
CA HIS A 3 25.33 -10.83 30.42
C HIS A 3 23.80 -10.73 30.62
N VAL A 4 23.31 -9.70 31.31
CA VAL A 4 21.87 -9.47 31.52
C VAL A 4 21.23 -8.97 30.24
N PHE A 5 21.87 -8.03 29.53
CA PHE A 5 21.40 -7.54 28.23
C PHE A 5 21.36 -8.66 27.18
N SER A 6 22.40 -9.52 27.15
CA SER A 6 22.42 -10.67 26.25
C SER A 6 21.30 -11.68 26.57
N GLY A 7 21.04 -11.95 27.85
CA GLY A 7 19.94 -12.85 28.25
C GLY A 7 18.56 -12.31 27.84
N ILE A 8 18.33 -11.02 28.03
CA ILE A 8 17.07 -10.36 27.61
C ILE A 8 16.91 -10.43 26.09
N ALA A 9 17.97 -10.11 25.34
CA ALA A 9 17.92 -10.14 23.88
C ALA A 9 17.58 -11.54 23.35
N ILE A 10 18.19 -12.60 23.89
CA ILE A 10 17.90 -13.99 23.51
C ILE A 10 16.44 -14.35 23.83
N GLY A 11 15.95 -13.95 25.01
CA GLY A 11 14.55 -14.19 25.40
C GLY A 11 13.55 -13.53 24.46
N VAL A 12 13.79 -12.27 24.06
CA VAL A 12 12.95 -11.55 23.09
C VAL A 12 12.96 -12.24 21.73
N VAL A 13 14.13 -12.64 21.24
CA VAL A 13 14.25 -13.34 19.94
C VAL A 13 13.53 -14.68 19.95
N LEU A 14 13.66 -15.48 21.02
CA LEU A 14 12.94 -16.75 21.14
C LEU A 14 11.42 -16.56 21.17
N LEU A 15 10.93 -15.54 21.90
CA LEU A 15 9.51 -15.20 21.91
C LEU A 15 9.01 -14.79 20.52
N MET A 16 9.80 -14.05 19.74
CA MET A 16 9.50 -13.71 18.35
C MET A 16 9.50 -14.93 17.43
N CYS A 17 10.48 -15.83 17.54
CA CYS A 17 10.53 -17.07 16.74
C CYS A 17 9.35 -18.00 17.05
N MET A 18 8.80 -17.92 18.28
CA MET A 18 7.65 -18.70 18.70
C MET A 18 6.30 -17.99 18.47
N PHE A 19 6.27 -16.96 17.62
CA PHE A 19 5.05 -16.35 17.09
C PHE A 19 3.95 -17.36 16.69
N PRO A 20 4.24 -18.52 16.04
CA PRO A 20 3.19 -19.51 15.74
C PRO A 20 2.47 -20.07 16.98
N ALA A 21 3.15 -20.22 18.13
CA ALA A 21 2.55 -20.76 19.35
C ALA A 21 1.84 -19.70 20.21
N TRP A 22 1.85 -18.43 19.80
CA TRP A 22 1.17 -17.37 20.55
C TRP A 22 -0.35 -17.55 20.52
N PRO A 23 -1.05 -17.16 21.60
CA PRO A 23 -2.50 -17.18 21.62
C PRO A 23 -3.07 -16.23 20.57
N ALA A 24 -4.24 -16.56 20.03
CA ALA A 24 -4.84 -15.84 18.89
C ALA A 24 -4.98 -14.33 19.13
N TRP A 25 -5.33 -13.91 20.36
CA TRP A 25 -5.49 -12.50 20.72
C TRP A 25 -4.18 -11.69 20.58
N ALA A 26 -3.03 -12.29 20.89
CA ALA A 26 -1.74 -11.60 20.82
C ALA A 26 -1.31 -11.36 19.36
N LYS A 27 -1.58 -12.32 18.48
CA LYS A 27 -1.33 -12.18 17.02
C LYS A 27 -2.12 -11.02 16.44
N ILE A 28 -3.41 -10.94 16.80
CA ILE A 28 -4.32 -9.88 16.37
C ILE A 28 -3.86 -8.51 16.91
N ALA A 29 -3.44 -8.45 18.18
CA ALA A 29 -2.93 -7.21 18.77
C ALA A 29 -1.70 -6.67 18.03
N VAL A 30 -0.70 -7.53 17.73
CA VAL A 30 0.48 -7.13 16.96
C VAL A 30 0.09 -6.66 15.55
N TRP A 31 -0.83 -7.37 14.91
CA TRP A 31 -1.33 -6.98 13.58
C TRP A 31 -1.93 -5.57 13.59
N TYR A 32 -2.82 -5.27 14.54
CA TYR A 32 -3.39 -3.92 14.67
C TYR A 32 -2.32 -2.86 14.95
N VAL A 33 -1.38 -3.12 15.86
CA VAL A 33 -0.33 -2.16 16.20
C VAL A 33 0.51 -1.82 14.97
N VAL A 34 0.98 -2.83 14.23
CA VAL A 34 1.80 -2.62 13.03
C VAL A 34 0.98 -1.92 11.94
N PHE A 35 -0.25 -2.37 11.67
CA PHE A 35 -1.10 -1.77 10.65
C PHE A 35 -1.37 -0.30 10.93
N TRP A 36 -1.86 0.04 12.13
CA TRP A 36 -2.16 1.42 12.49
C TRP A 36 -0.91 2.30 12.55
N LEU A 37 0.21 1.80 13.08
CA LEU A 37 1.45 2.55 13.12
C LEU A 37 1.96 2.84 11.70
N SER A 38 1.97 1.83 10.81
CA SER A 38 2.39 2.00 9.42
C SER A 38 1.48 2.94 8.65
N THR A 39 0.16 2.80 8.78
CA THR A 39 -0.81 3.71 8.16
C THR A 39 -0.63 5.15 8.66
N ALA A 40 -0.47 5.34 9.98
CA ALA A 40 -0.24 6.67 10.55
C ALA A 40 1.05 7.32 10.00
N MET A 41 2.14 6.55 9.88
CA MET A 41 3.39 7.05 9.30
C MET A 41 3.21 7.48 7.84
N ILE A 42 2.54 6.66 7.02
CA ILE A 42 2.28 7.00 5.62
C ILE A 42 1.43 8.28 5.52
N VAL A 43 0.37 8.39 6.33
CA VAL A 43 -0.50 9.58 6.33
C VAL A 43 0.29 10.84 6.72
N ILE A 44 1.11 10.79 7.78
CA ILE A 44 1.93 11.92 8.20
C ILE A 44 2.92 12.33 7.10
N LEU A 45 3.54 11.36 6.41
CA LEU A 45 4.46 11.64 5.31
C LEU A 45 3.76 12.27 4.09
N VAL A 46 2.58 11.79 3.73
CA VAL A 46 1.77 12.37 2.64
C VAL A 46 1.36 13.81 3.00
N VAL A 47 0.86 14.03 4.22
CA VAL A 47 0.52 15.37 4.72
C VAL A 47 1.74 16.28 4.74
N ARG A 48 2.91 15.79 5.16
CA ARG A 48 4.19 16.53 5.12
C ARG A 48 4.51 16.99 3.70
N MET A 49 4.37 16.12 2.70
CA MET A 49 4.66 16.48 1.30
C MET A 49 3.66 17.51 0.74
N ILE A 50 2.37 17.35 1.02
CA ILE A 50 1.34 18.30 0.58
C ILE A 50 1.58 19.68 1.20
N LEU A 51 1.78 19.76 2.53
CA LEU A 51 2.03 21.02 3.22
C LEU A 51 3.32 21.70 2.73
N TYR A 52 4.39 20.93 2.52
CA TYR A 52 5.64 21.47 1.98
C TYR A 52 5.40 22.09 0.59
N VAL A 53 4.75 21.38 -0.35
CA VAL A 53 4.49 21.91 -1.69
C VAL A 53 3.60 23.16 -1.63
N CYS A 54 2.52 23.14 -0.85
CA CYS A 54 1.62 24.29 -0.72
C CYS A 54 2.35 25.53 -0.20
N ILE A 55 3.12 25.40 0.90
CA ILE A 55 3.79 26.54 1.54
C ILE A 55 5.03 26.98 0.77
N TRP A 56 5.70 26.05 0.08
CA TRP A 56 6.85 26.34 -0.77
C TRP A 56 6.51 27.28 -1.92
N THR A 57 5.27 27.28 -2.43
CA THR A 57 4.83 28.26 -3.45
C THR A 57 4.90 29.71 -2.96
N VAL A 58 4.68 29.94 -1.66
CA VAL A 58 4.77 31.26 -1.00
C VAL A 58 6.23 31.65 -0.70
N GLY A 59 7.14 30.67 -0.72
CA GLY A 59 8.56 30.87 -0.52
C GLY A 59 9.06 30.70 0.90
N VAL A 60 8.34 29.88 1.67
CA VAL A 60 8.74 29.45 3.00
C VAL A 60 8.93 27.93 2.96
N ASP A 61 10.01 27.44 3.55
CA ASP A 61 10.24 26.00 3.67
C ASP A 61 9.62 25.54 4.99
N PHE A 62 8.44 24.92 4.90
CA PHE A 62 7.73 24.38 6.05
C PHE A 62 7.88 22.87 6.13
N TRP A 63 8.38 22.39 7.27
CA TRP A 63 8.58 20.98 7.54
C TRP A 63 7.70 20.53 8.71
N LEU A 64 6.75 19.64 8.44
CA LEU A 64 6.00 18.93 9.48
C LEU A 64 6.83 17.72 9.97
N PHE A 65 7.06 17.62 11.27
CA PHE A 65 7.92 16.63 11.92
C PHE A 65 9.28 16.46 11.22
N PRO A 66 10.20 17.44 11.32
CA PRO A 66 11.50 17.37 10.67
C PRO A 66 12.26 16.06 10.96
N ASN A 67 12.21 15.58 12.20
CA ASN A 67 13.00 14.46 12.70
C ASN A 67 12.37 13.07 12.51
N ILE A 68 11.20 12.95 11.85
CA ILE A 68 10.51 11.66 11.74
C ILE A 68 11.24 10.64 10.85
N LEU A 69 12.11 11.13 9.96
CA LEU A 69 12.95 10.34 9.06
C LEU A 69 14.43 10.36 9.48
N ASP A 70 14.73 10.89 10.66
CA ASP A 70 16.08 10.93 11.19
C ASP A 70 16.39 9.62 11.93
N GLU A 71 17.38 8.88 11.44
CA GLU A 71 17.81 7.60 12.00
C GLU A 71 18.56 7.72 13.33
N TYR A 72 19.09 8.91 13.64
CA TYR A 72 19.78 9.19 14.90
C TYR A 72 18.84 9.64 16.01
N ALA A 73 17.61 10.03 15.67
CA ALA A 73 16.59 10.44 16.62
C ALA A 73 15.97 9.22 17.31
N GLY A 74 15.87 9.26 18.64
CA GLY A 74 15.10 8.27 19.38
C GLY A 74 13.61 8.39 19.09
N ILE A 75 12.82 7.34 19.32
CA ILE A 75 11.38 7.29 18.97
C ILE A 75 10.62 8.54 19.44
N ILE A 76 10.87 9.01 20.66
CA ILE A 76 10.18 10.19 21.23
C ILE A 76 10.70 11.49 20.63
N ASP A 77 11.99 11.56 20.33
CA ASP A 77 12.65 12.73 19.77
C ASP A 77 12.33 12.88 18.28
N SER A 78 12.01 11.80 17.57
CA SER A 78 11.54 11.87 16.18
C SER A 78 10.24 12.69 16.02
N PHE A 79 9.40 12.75 17.06
CA PHE A 79 8.15 13.53 17.06
C PHE A 79 8.32 14.96 17.58
N LYS A 80 9.54 15.39 17.92
CA LYS A 80 9.83 16.73 18.44
C LYS A 80 11.02 17.34 17.72
N PRO A 81 10.95 18.59 17.24
CA PRO A 81 9.80 19.49 17.25
C PRO A 81 8.69 19.07 16.25
N LEU A 82 7.47 19.54 16.47
CA LEU A 82 6.29 19.24 15.62
C LEU A 82 6.38 19.87 14.23
N TYR A 83 6.98 21.05 14.13
CA TYR A 83 7.17 21.76 12.88
C TYR A 83 8.48 22.56 12.91
N ALA A 84 9.05 22.76 11.73
CA ALA A 84 10.17 23.68 11.52
C ALA A 84 9.85 24.57 10.32
N VAL A 85 10.18 25.85 10.46
CA VAL A 85 9.97 26.84 9.40
C VAL A 85 11.31 27.49 9.14
N ASP A 86 11.78 27.38 7.90
CA ASP A 86 12.98 28.07 7.46
C ASP A 86 12.64 29.08 6.36
N ARG A 87 13.22 30.28 6.49
CA ARG A 87 13.01 31.36 5.53
C ARG A 87 14.10 31.30 4.49
N ARG A 88 13.74 30.81 3.32
CA ARG A 88 14.66 30.63 2.21
C ARG A 88 15.14 31.99 1.68
N ARG A 89 16.46 32.13 1.52
CA ARG A 89 17.07 33.29 0.84
C ARG A 89 17.20 32.96 -0.64
N ASP A 90 16.16 33.30 -1.39
CA ASP A 90 16.06 32.94 -2.80
C ASP A 90 16.63 34.02 -3.73
N GLY A 91 17.29 33.56 -4.80
CA GLY A 91 17.63 34.40 -5.95
C GLY A 91 16.44 34.60 -6.88
N TYR A 92 16.54 35.57 -7.80
CA TYR A 92 15.47 35.91 -8.74
C TYR A 92 14.94 34.72 -9.56
N ALA A 93 15.81 33.78 -9.94
CA ALA A 93 15.40 32.58 -10.70
C ALA A 93 14.38 31.71 -9.95
N MET A 94 14.54 31.54 -8.63
CA MET A 94 13.60 30.74 -7.84
C MET A 94 12.26 31.45 -7.66
N VAL A 95 12.25 32.77 -7.60
CA VAL A 95 11.01 33.55 -7.58
C VAL A 95 10.23 33.34 -8.87
N VAL A 96 10.90 33.37 -10.04
CA VAL A 96 10.24 33.11 -11.33
C VAL A 96 9.66 31.69 -11.38
N ILE A 97 10.41 30.68 -10.94
CA ILE A 97 9.93 29.29 -10.91
C ILE A 97 8.66 29.16 -10.05
N ARG A 98 8.59 29.83 -8.90
CA ARG A 98 7.40 29.80 -8.02
C ARG A 98 6.20 30.52 -8.63
N LEU A 99 6.44 31.63 -9.33
CA LEU A 99 5.35 32.31 -10.04
C LEU A 99 4.80 31.42 -11.16
N VAL A 100 5.68 30.75 -11.91
CA VAL A 100 5.27 29.78 -12.92
C VAL A 100 4.49 28.63 -12.28
N SER A 101 4.95 28.07 -11.17
CA SER A 101 4.23 26.98 -10.49
C SER A 101 2.87 27.43 -9.95
N MET A 102 2.75 28.63 -9.36
CA MET A 102 1.46 29.19 -8.95
C MET A 102 0.50 29.38 -10.13
N VAL A 103 1.00 29.86 -11.27
CA VAL A 103 0.19 30.02 -12.48
C VAL A 103 -0.30 28.67 -12.99
N VAL A 104 0.58 27.66 -13.06
CA VAL A 104 0.21 26.30 -13.49
C VAL A 104 -0.83 25.69 -12.55
N ILE A 105 -0.65 25.80 -11.23
CA ILE A 105 -1.62 25.30 -10.25
C ILE A 105 -2.96 26.03 -10.37
N GLY A 106 -2.94 27.35 -10.59
CA GLY A 106 -4.14 28.16 -10.79
C GLY A 106 -4.91 27.77 -12.05
N LEU A 107 -4.21 27.62 -13.19
CA LEU A 107 -4.81 27.18 -14.44
C LEU A 107 -5.37 25.76 -14.34
N ALA A 108 -4.60 24.83 -13.76
CA ALA A 108 -5.06 23.46 -13.54
C ALA A 108 -6.30 23.42 -12.63
N SER A 109 -6.33 24.23 -11.57
CA SER A 109 -7.50 24.33 -10.68
C SER A 109 -8.71 24.94 -11.39
N TYR A 110 -8.49 25.91 -12.27
CA TYR A 110 -9.54 26.54 -13.07
C TYR A 110 -10.15 25.55 -14.08
N GLU A 111 -9.31 24.86 -14.86
CA GLU A 111 -9.75 23.82 -15.78
C GLU A 111 -10.47 22.70 -15.03
N PHE A 112 -9.91 22.26 -13.90
CA PHE A 112 -10.50 21.23 -13.07
C PHE A 112 -11.89 21.63 -12.54
N ALA A 113 -12.04 22.88 -12.06
CA ALA A 113 -13.32 23.40 -11.56
C ALA A 113 -14.36 23.59 -12.67
N GLN A 114 -13.93 23.88 -13.89
CA GLN A 114 -14.82 24.04 -15.04
C GLN A 114 -15.30 22.69 -15.59
N HIS A 115 -14.45 21.67 -15.57
CA HIS A 115 -14.75 20.37 -16.19
C HIS A 115 -15.36 19.33 -15.25
N ASN A 116 -15.20 19.46 -13.93
CA ASN A 116 -15.72 18.48 -12.97
C ASN A 116 -16.74 19.12 -12.05
N SER A 117 -17.99 18.64 -12.12
CA SER A 117 -18.97 18.98 -11.10
C SER A 117 -18.63 18.26 -9.80
N TRP A 118 -19.05 18.83 -8.66
CA TRP A 118 -18.86 18.18 -7.36
C TRP A 118 -19.53 16.80 -7.27
N ASP A 119 -20.55 16.57 -8.09
CA ASP A 119 -21.26 15.30 -8.10
C ASP A 119 -20.50 14.24 -8.90
N ASP A 120 -19.76 14.62 -9.95
CA ASP A 120 -18.85 13.70 -10.65
C ASP A 120 -17.73 13.21 -9.75
N ILE A 121 -17.18 14.08 -8.89
CA ILE A 121 -16.15 13.70 -7.91
C ILE A 121 -16.72 12.71 -6.88
N LYS A 122 -17.93 12.96 -6.38
CA LYS A 122 -18.60 12.03 -5.45
C LYS A 122 -18.93 10.71 -6.12
N ASN A 123 -19.42 10.74 -7.36
CA ASN A 123 -19.76 9.56 -8.13
C ASN A 123 -18.50 8.75 -8.44
N PHE A 124 -17.41 9.40 -8.82
CA PHE A 124 -16.10 8.76 -8.98
C PHE A 124 -15.66 8.07 -7.69
N ALA A 125 -15.66 8.77 -6.55
CA ALA A 125 -15.25 8.19 -5.27
C ALA A 125 -16.16 7.02 -4.84
N ARG A 126 -17.48 7.13 -5.03
CA ARG A 126 -18.43 6.06 -4.74
C ARG A 126 -18.21 4.87 -5.64
N ASN A 127 -18.04 5.09 -6.94
CA ASN A 127 -17.83 4.04 -7.92
C ASN A 127 -16.50 3.34 -7.68
N SER A 128 -15.41 4.06 -7.39
CA SER A 128 -14.12 3.45 -7.04
C SER A 128 -14.20 2.57 -5.78
N ILE A 129 -14.97 2.97 -4.77
CA ILE A 129 -15.18 2.15 -3.58
C ILE A 129 -16.03 0.92 -3.92
N ASN A 130 -17.12 1.10 -4.68
CA ASN A 130 -17.95 -0.01 -5.13
C ASN A 130 -17.14 -1.01 -5.96
N ASP A 131 -16.28 -0.54 -6.86
CA ASP A 131 -15.41 -1.39 -7.68
C ASP A 131 -14.45 -2.24 -6.82
N ILE A 132 -13.87 -1.65 -5.77
CA ILE A 132 -12.99 -2.38 -4.84
C ILE A 132 -13.79 -3.42 -4.04
N LEU A 133 -14.99 -3.04 -3.59
CA LEU A 133 -15.86 -3.94 -2.82
C LEU A 133 -16.40 -5.08 -3.69
N ASP A 134 -16.79 -4.80 -4.92
CA ASP A 134 -17.25 -5.80 -5.88
C ASP A 134 -16.11 -6.73 -6.28
N TRP A 135 -14.90 -6.19 -6.54
CA TRP A 135 -13.70 -7.01 -6.75
C TRP A 135 -13.42 -7.91 -5.53
N GLY A 136 -13.49 -7.36 -4.32
CA GLY A 136 -13.27 -8.12 -3.09
C GLY A 136 -14.34 -9.21 -2.92
N THR A 137 -15.60 -8.89 -3.20
CA THR A 137 -16.71 -9.84 -3.13
C THR A 137 -16.50 -10.96 -4.15
N ASP A 138 -16.14 -10.63 -5.40
CA ASP A 138 -15.82 -11.62 -6.42
C ASP A 138 -14.67 -12.55 -5.98
N LYS A 139 -13.61 -12.00 -5.36
CA LYS A 139 -12.49 -12.81 -4.87
C LYS A 139 -12.80 -13.65 -3.62
N LEU A 140 -13.69 -13.18 -2.75
CA LEU A 140 -14.04 -13.86 -1.50
C LEU A 140 -15.20 -14.85 -1.67
N THR A 141 -16.04 -14.66 -2.69
CA THR A 141 -17.21 -15.52 -2.98
C THR A 141 -17.00 -16.44 -4.17
N ALA A 142 -15.98 -16.23 -5.00
CA ALA A 142 -15.58 -17.22 -5.98
C ALA A 142 -15.22 -18.53 -5.26
N LEU A 143 -15.85 -19.63 -5.70
CA LEU A 143 -15.42 -21.00 -5.39
C LEU A 143 -13.91 -21.13 -5.65
N PRO A 144 -13.17 -21.99 -4.93
CA PRO A 144 -11.74 -22.14 -5.14
C PRO A 144 -11.50 -22.54 -6.59
N GLN A 145 -11.15 -21.56 -7.41
CA GLN A 145 -10.71 -21.81 -8.77
C GLN A 145 -9.45 -22.66 -8.64
N PRO A 146 -9.33 -23.79 -9.36
CA PRO A 146 -8.11 -24.58 -9.35
C PRO A 146 -6.98 -23.61 -9.64
N LYS A 147 -5.98 -23.59 -8.74
CA LYS A 147 -4.78 -22.73 -8.80
C LYS A 147 -4.45 -22.50 -10.27
N GLN A 148 -4.54 -21.25 -10.75
CA GLN A 148 -4.20 -20.96 -12.14
C GLN A 148 -2.73 -21.36 -12.34
N GLN A 149 -2.56 -22.59 -12.82
CA GLN A 149 -1.29 -23.15 -13.22
C GLN A 149 -0.92 -22.35 -14.47
N TYR A 150 -0.08 -21.33 -14.31
CA TYR A 150 0.41 -20.56 -15.43
C TYR A 150 0.99 -21.56 -16.45
N LEU A 151 0.40 -21.54 -17.64
CA LEU A 151 0.75 -22.43 -18.72
C LEU A 151 2.25 -22.26 -19.01
N SER A 152 3.03 -23.35 -18.96
CA SER A 152 4.47 -23.26 -19.15
C SER A 152 4.76 -22.79 -20.58
N LEU A 153 5.87 -22.07 -20.81
CA LEU A 153 6.17 -21.51 -22.14
C LEU A 153 6.19 -22.58 -23.25
N ALA A 154 6.54 -23.83 -22.90
CA ALA A 154 6.51 -24.98 -23.81
C ALA A 154 5.08 -25.42 -24.19
N ASP A 155 4.09 -25.17 -23.33
CA ASP A 155 2.68 -25.47 -23.60
C ASP A 155 2.02 -24.35 -24.42
N ILE A 156 2.47 -23.10 -24.27
CA ILE A 156 2.04 -21.96 -25.11
C ILE A 156 2.58 -22.12 -26.56
N GLU A 157 3.81 -22.61 -26.72
CA GLU A 157 4.40 -22.87 -28.04
C GLU A 157 3.59 -23.93 -28.80
N LYS A 158 3.17 -25.01 -28.13
CA LYS A 158 2.28 -26.03 -28.70
C LYS A 158 0.87 -25.52 -29.02
N MET A 159 0.36 -24.53 -28.28
CA MET A 159 -0.93 -23.89 -28.58
C MET A 159 -0.84 -22.80 -29.65
N THR A 160 0.37 -22.36 -30.01
CA THR A 160 0.59 -21.39 -31.10
C THR A 160 0.60 -22.08 -32.47
N ASP A 161 0.93 -23.37 -32.51
CA ASP A 161 0.92 -24.20 -33.72
C ASP A 161 -0.47 -24.71 -34.13
N GLU A 162 -1.43 -24.79 -33.20
CA GLU A 162 -2.79 -25.20 -33.50
C GLU A 162 -3.78 -24.04 -33.35
N GLU A 163 -4.26 -23.54 -34.49
CA GLU A 163 -5.23 -22.45 -34.59
C GLU A 163 -6.51 -22.72 -33.78
N LYS A 164 -6.69 -21.95 -32.70
CA LYS A 164 -7.89 -21.62 -31.91
C LYS A 164 -9.08 -22.61 -31.93
N PRO A 165 -9.49 -23.06 -30.74
CA PRO A 165 -10.89 -22.91 -30.35
C PRO A 165 -11.08 -22.24 -28.99
N THR A 166 -12.05 -21.35 -28.97
CA THR A 166 -12.63 -20.73 -27.79
C THR A 166 -13.23 -21.81 -26.87
N THR A 167 -12.88 -21.77 -25.58
CA THR A 167 -13.48 -22.48 -24.43
C THR A 167 -13.42 -24.03 -24.41
N ILE A 168 -12.69 -24.56 -23.43
CA ILE A 168 -12.60 -25.99 -23.09
C ILE A 168 -13.94 -26.46 -22.46
N PRO A 169 -14.53 -27.60 -22.87
CA PRO A 169 -15.76 -28.12 -22.27
C PRO A 169 -15.57 -28.47 -20.78
N GLN A 170 -16.44 -27.92 -19.93
CA GLN A 170 -16.34 -28.05 -18.47
C GLN A 170 -16.44 -29.49 -17.94
N GLU A 171 -17.08 -30.39 -18.70
CA GLU A 171 -17.35 -31.77 -18.29
C GLU A 171 -16.07 -32.63 -18.15
N THR A 172 -15.03 -32.33 -18.92
CA THR A 172 -13.74 -33.05 -18.83
C THR A 172 -12.92 -32.58 -17.62
N VAL A 173 -13.09 -31.33 -17.21
CA VAL A 173 -12.40 -30.74 -16.06
C VAL A 173 -12.99 -31.29 -14.76
N GLU A 174 -14.32 -31.45 -14.69
CA GLU A 174 -15.01 -31.95 -13.49
C GLU A 174 -14.58 -33.37 -13.08
N LYS A 175 -14.41 -34.29 -14.05
CA LYS A 175 -14.03 -35.69 -13.77
C LYS A 175 -12.60 -35.85 -13.28
N VAL A 176 -11.67 -35.06 -13.80
CA VAL A 176 -10.26 -35.11 -13.40
C VAL A 176 -10.07 -34.44 -12.03
N VAL A 177 -10.84 -33.39 -11.75
CA VAL A 177 -10.83 -32.71 -10.43
C VAL A 177 -11.42 -33.58 -9.34
N GLU A 178 -12.43 -34.40 -9.63
CA GLU A 178 -13.00 -35.33 -8.65
C GLU A 178 -11.99 -36.42 -8.29
N GLU A 179 -11.24 -36.98 -9.26
CA GLU A 179 -10.19 -37.97 -8.99
C GLU A 179 -9.03 -37.41 -8.15
N GLU A 180 -8.55 -36.18 -8.42
CA GLU A 180 -7.48 -35.56 -7.61
C GLU A 180 -7.96 -35.16 -6.20
N PHE A 181 -9.22 -34.75 -6.03
CA PHE A 181 -9.78 -34.39 -4.72
C PHE A 181 -9.91 -35.59 -3.77
N PHE A 182 -10.18 -36.79 -4.30
CA PHE A 182 -10.24 -38.01 -3.49
C PHE A 182 -8.86 -38.52 -3.08
N ASP A 183 -7.80 -38.23 -3.85
CA ASP A 183 -6.43 -38.66 -3.56
C ASP A 183 -5.81 -37.84 -2.41
N ASP A 184 -6.02 -36.50 -2.41
CA ASP A 184 -5.58 -35.60 -1.33
C ASP A 184 -6.27 -35.89 0.02
N MET A 185 -7.49 -36.46 0.00
CA MET A 185 -8.22 -36.88 1.21
C MET A 185 -7.70 -38.21 1.80
N GLN A 186 -6.91 -38.98 1.05
CA GLN A 186 -6.26 -40.20 1.56
C GLN A 186 -4.88 -39.92 2.17
N GLU A 187 -4.33 -38.71 1.99
CA GLU A 187 -3.00 -38.33 2.47
C GLU A 187 -2.98 -37.61 3.84
N PHE A 188 -4.15 -37.40 4.47
CA PHE A 188 -4.32 -36.86 5.83
C PHE A 188 -4.61 -37.92 6.90
#